data_AF-A0A935QWT3-F1
#
_entry.id   AF-A0A935QWT3-F1
#
_cell.length_a   1.000
_cell.length_b   1.000
_cell.length_c   1.000
_cell.angle_alpha   90.00
_cell.angle_beta   90.00
_cell.angle_gamma   90.00
#
_symmetry.space_group_name_H-M   'P 1'
#
loop_
_entity.id
_entity.type
_entity.pdbx_description
1 polymer ?
#
loop_
_entity_poly.entity_id
_entity_poly.type
_entity_poly.pdbx_seq_one_letter_code
_entity_poly.pdbx_strand_id
1 'polypeptide(L)'
;MAVRQTTLDLKRVSDFVQAWQGGLSQQAVVIPAGHEDIDLAPEFKLDLILPALGRVGPLTCQIIQRMPDGSVAARIAELPSKAARGMEKVLELIAEVKEHLLATGELVEPGAAVAAPEALAEEPPELPELPELPELDEIPAGEGSPVTELEPDQAPPELPEDLLDDEPAAGEPAAEEPEAPEHDDPAGVVRGPRGVPMPQLGGLSPTLQGVMGDTSVREALYSLSLSRAQGAFVVTSLTEQRRVMYLRDGGPVGFTADPPVDEERLGALLRASAQLPATQLDAAEALMSRYGLRLGEALVRAGVVTHEQRVGLLQRQAELQLKRLLGTRDAEWTFTPLERLPEPFLLAPIHTPTFLYRAVLQHAATRPAQIILGGVKQRAKLFAIVNPRRYALIPEVAWSRPEQELLVTLRRKPERLENLVRGSTAGDMRLAATILAMVETDILILNKLPGLTQGDPEAQARRVHEKAAKVGQQSAFDVMELHWICTQEAIEARFKSLLEEFDPGALPDEPTIRAENELVLNAVKAAYAAIKDAAARQALRAQLFDAELIQGTRALLLSRGKEAMAANDKLMAVEHLARLVDLAPEDPEALDALKAATALKLK
;
A
#
# COMPACT_ATOMS: atom_id res chain seq x y z
N MET A 1 -11.42 -32.38 -25.05
CA MET A 1 -10.60 -32.42 -23.82
C MET A 1 -10.36 -30.99 -23.37
N ALA A 2 -10.52 -30.68 -22.08
CA ALA A 2 -10.24 -29.33 -21.57
C ALA A 2 -8.72 -29.11 -21.57
N VAL A 3 -8.23 -28.19 -22.40
CA VAL A 3 -6.81 -27.84 -22.47
C VAL A 3 -6.48 -27.04 -21.22
N ARG A 4 -5.66 -27.59 -20.33
CA ARG A 4 -5.21 -26.92 -19.09
C ARG A 4 -4.21 -25.82 -19.46
N GLN A 5 -4.28 -24.70 -18.73
CA GLN A 5 -3.44 -23.53 -18.96
C GLN A 5 -2.67 -23.21 -17.69
N THR A 6 -1.37 -22.94 -17.80
CA THR A 6 -0.49 -22.56 -16.70
C THR A 6 0.32 -21.32 -17.05
N THR A 7 0.91 -20.66 -16.06
CA THR A 7 1.70 -19.44 -16.22
C THR A 7 3.02 -19.57 -15.48
N LEU A 8 4.13 -19.35 -16.21
CA LEU A 8 5.47 -19.26 -15.64
C LEU A 8 5.88 -17.80 -15.53
N ASP A 9 6.14 -17.36 -14.30
CA ASP A 9 6.45 -15.97 -13.99
C ASP A 9 7.97 -15.73 -14.01
N LEU A 10 8.47 -15.08 -15.07
CA LEU A 10 9.88 -14.73 -15.27
C LEU A 10 10.08 -13.21 -15.18
N LYS A 11 9.41 -12.54 -14.23
CA LYS A 11 9.46 -11.07 -14.07
C LYS A 11 10.86 -10.52 -13.81
N ARG A 12 11.74 -11.29 -13.16
CA ARG A 12 13.13 -10.86 -12.90
C ARG A 12 14.02 -11.23 -14.07
N VAL A 13 14.95 -10.34 -14.40
CA VAL A 13 15.93 -10.56 -15.47
C VAL A 13 16.79 -11.79 -15.17
N SER A 14 17.17 -12.02 -13.90
CA SER A 14 17.91 -13.21 -13.47
C SER A 14 17.18 -14.51 -13.82
N ASP A 15 15.89 -14.58 -13.51
CA ASP A 15 15.07 -15.78 -13.66
C ASP A 15 14.84 -16.07 -15.15
N PHE A 16 14.64 -15.02 -15.95
CA PHE A 16 14.60 -15.14 -17.41
C PHE A 16 15.92 -15.64 -18.00
N VAL A 17 17.06 -15.07 -17.59
CA VAL A 17 18.39 -15.49 -18.10
C VAL A 17 18.68 -16.94 -17.70
N GLN A 18 18.37 -17.32 -16.47
CA GLN A 18 18.54 -18.69 -15.99
C GLN A 18 17.64 -19.66 -16.77
N ALA A 19 16.37 -19.32 -17.00
CA ALA A 19 15.47 -20.13 -17.82
C ALA A 19 15.92 -20.20 -19.29
N TRP A 20 16.43 -19.10 -19.84
CA TRP A 20 16.99 -19.01 -21.20
C TRP A 20 18.17 -19.96 -21.40
N GLN A 21 19.13 -19.92 -20.47
CA GLN A 21 20.30 -20.80 -20.44
C GLN A 21 19.93 -22.24 -20.11
N GLY A 22 18.95 -22.44 -19.24
CA GLY A 22 18.49 -23.75 -18.77
C GLY A 22 17.64 -24.55 -19.77
N GLY A 23 17.26 -23.95 -20.91
CA GLY A 23 16.61 -24.69 -21.98
C GLY A 23 15.62 -23.90 -22.84
N LEU A 24 15.18 -22.71 -22.41
CA LEU A 24 14.14 -21.96 -23.14
C LEU A 24 14.59 -21.56 -24.55
N SER A 25 15.89 -21.30 -24.74
CA SER A 25 16.52 -21.11 -26.05
C SER A 25 16.39 -22.32 -26.99
N GLN A 26 16.24 -23.52 -26.43
CA GLN A 26 16.05 -24.79 -27.13
C GLN A 26 14.59 -25.27 -27.10
N GLN A 27 13.65 -24.35 -26.83
CA GLN A 27 12.22 -24.65 -26.69
C GLN A 27 11.91 -25.64 -25.56
N ALA A 28 12.75 -25.73 -24.53
CA ALA A 28 12.51 -26.51 -23.33
C ALA A 28 12.25 -25.58 -22.13
N VAL A 29 11.33 -25.95 -21.25
CA VAL A 29 10.99 -25.14 -20.07
C VAL A 29 10.79 -26.04 -18.87
N VAL A 30 11.30 -25.62 -17.71
CA VAL A 30 11.06 -26.29 -16.43
C VAL A 30 10.06 -25.45 -15.64
N ILE A 31 8.93 -26.06 -15.30
CA ILE A 31 7.89 -25.45 -14.46
C ILE A 31 8.17 -25.90 -13.02
N PRO A 32 8.47 -24.98 -12.08
CA PRO A 32 8.77 -25.34 -10.70
C PRO A 32 7.57 -25.98 -10.00
N ALA A 33 7.84 -26.84 -9.02
CA ALA A 33 6.81 -27.38 -8.14
C ALA A 33 6.05 -26.23 -7.44
N GLY A 34 4.72 -26.36 -7.33
CA GLY A 34 3.87 -25.34 -6.70
C GLY A 34 3.39 -24.20 -7.62
N HIS A 35 3.80 -24.17 -8.89
CA HIS A 35 3.17 -23.31 -9.91
C HIS A 35 1.85 -23.87 -10.46
N GLU A 36 1.42 -25.05 -9.97
CA GLU A 36 0.25 -25.78 -10.43
C GLU A 36 -0.73 -26.02 -9.26
N ASP A 37 -1.95 -25.53 -9.39
CA ASP A 37 -3.08 -26.00 -8.56
C ASP A 37 -3.68 -27.31 -9.11
N ILE A 38 -3.24 -27.80 -10.28
CA ILE A 38 -3.91 -28.89 -11.00
C ILE A 38 -2.93 -29.67 -11.90
N ASP A 39 -2.92 -30.99 -11.73
CA ASP A 39 -2.27 -32.04 -12.55
C ASP A 39 -2.21 -31.73 -14.07
N LEU A 40 -1.07 -31.28 -14.62
CA LEU A 40 -1.03 -30.90 -16.04
C LEU A 40 -1.37 -32.06 -17.00
N ALA A 41 -2.10 -31.78 -18.07
CA ALA A 41 -2.30 -32.76 -19.15
C ALA A 41 -0.99 -32.95 -19.95
N PRO A 42 -0.79 -34.08 -20.65
CA PRO A 42 0.41 -34.31 -21.48
C PRO A 42 0.69 -33.19 -22.48
N GLU A 43 -0.37 -32.54 -22.96
CA GLU A 43 -0.32 -31.28 -23.71
C GLU A 43 -1.08 -30.18 -22.96
N PHE A 44 -0.49 -29.01 -22.83
CA PHE A 44 -1.07 -27.87 -22.12
C PHE A 44 -0.68 -26.53 -22.77
N LYS A 45 -1.35 -25.45 -22.34
CA LYS A 45 -1.01 -24.08 -22.76
C LYS A 45 -0.19 -23.38 -21.68
N LEU A 46 0.92 -22.76 -22.07
CA LEU A 46 1.81 -22.02 -21.18
C LEU A 46 1.80 -20.54 -21.55
N ASP A 47 1.64 -19.68 -20.56
CA ASP A 47 1.97 -18.27 -20.68
C ASP A 47 3.26 -17.96 -19.94
N LEU A 48 4.17 -17.25 -20.60
CA LEU A 48 5.39 -16.74 -19.99
C LEU A 48 5.18 -15.27 -19.63
N ILE A 49 5.51 -14.86 -18.42
CA ILE A 49 5.56 -13.42 -18.07
C ILE A 49 7.03 -12.99 -18.12
N LEU A 50 7.40 -12.26 -19.17
CA LEU A 50 8.78 -11.82 -19.41
C LEU A 50 9.06 -10.42 -18.82
N PRO A 51 10.32 -10.10 -18.46
CA PRO A 51 10.71 -8.76 -18.04
C PRO A 51 10.45 -7.76 -19.18
N ALA A 52 9.96 -6.56 -18.85
CA ALA A 52 9.65 -5.45 -19.77
C ALA A 52 8.55 -5.69 -20.84
N LEU A 53 8.32 -6.93 -21.28
CA LEU A 53 7.35 -7.27 -22.34
C LEU A 53 6.02 -7.80 -21.82
N GLY A 54 5.95 -8.25 -20.57
CA GLY A 54 4.73 -8.80 -19.98
C GLY A 54 4.41 -10.20 -20.50
N ARG A 55 3.13 -10.49 -20.73
CA ARG A 55 2.66 -11.85 -21.04
C ARG A 55 2.90 -12.24 -22.49
N VAL A 56 3.55 -13.38 -22.70
CA VAL A 56 3.84 -14.02 -23.98
C VAL A 56 3.24 -15.43 -23.99
N GLY A 57 2.18 -15.62 -24.79
CA GLY A 57 1.42 -16.86 -24.86
C GLY A 57 0.05 -16.66 -25.51
N PRO A 58 -0.77 -17.72 -25.59
CA PRO A 58 -0.52 -19.05 -25.05
C PRO A 58 0.37 -19.90 -25.97
N LEU A 59 1.40 -20.53 -25.40
CA LEU A 59 2.33 -21.45 -26.08
C LEU A 59 1.86 -22.90 -25.89
N THR A 60 1.87 -23.72 -26.94
CA THR A 60 1.55 -25.15 -26.79
C THR A 60 2.77 -25.88 -26.26
N CYS A 61 2.62 -26.56 -25.12
CA CYS A 61 3.69 -27.31 -24.48
C CYS A 61 3.30 -28.79 -24.37
N GLN A 62 4.31 -29.67 -24.47
CA GLN A 62 4.19 -31.11 -24.25
C GLN A 62 5.10 -31.52 -23.10
N ILE A 63 4.58 -32.26 -22.13
CA ILE A 63 5.38 -32.75 -21.00
C ILE A 63 6.41 -33.76 -21.51
N ILE A 64 7.69 -33.53 -21.18
CA ILE A 64 8.80 -34.46 -21.46
C ILE A 64 8.98 -35.39 -20.25
N GLN A 65 9.11 -34.80 -19.06
CA GLN A 65 9.43 -35.52 -17.82
C GLN A 65 8.85 -34.80 -16.61
N ARG A 66 8.34 -35.57 -15.66
CA ARG A 66 7.99 -35.09 -14.31
C ARG A 66 9.12 -35.49 -13.37
N MET A 67 9.63 -34.54 -12.60
CA MET A 67 10.73 -34.75 -11.67
C MET A 67 10.20 -35.17 -10.29
N PRO A 68 11.01 -35.86 -9.45
CA PRO A 68 10.60 -36.29 -8.11
C PRO A 68 10.21 -35.15 -7.17
N ASP A 69 10.76 -33.94 -7.40
CA ASP A 69 10.46 -32.73 -6.62
C ASP A 69 9.11 -32.08 -6.99
N GLY A 70 8.40 -32.63 -7.99
CA GLY A 70 7.12 -32.12 -8.49
C GLY A 70 7.25 -31.09 -9.61
N SER A 71 8.46 -30.75 -10.06
CA SER A 71 8.66 -29.90 -11.24
C SER A 71 8.39 -30.66 -12.54
N VAL A 72 8.01 -29.91 -13.59
CA VAL A 72 7.64 -30.47 -14.90
C VAL A 72 8.54 -29.88 -15.98
N ALA A 73 9.33 -30.74 -16.62
CA ALA A 73 10.06 -30.39 -17.83
C ALA A 73 9.14 -30.57 -19.05
N ALA A 74 8.96 -29.50 -19.82
CA ALA A 74 8.09 -29.48 -20.98
C ALA A 74 8.80 -28.91 -22.22
N ARG A 75 8.38 -29.37 -23.40
CA ARG A 75 8.82 -28.87 -24.70
C ARG A 75 7.76 -27.94 -25.27
N ILE A 76 8.16 -26.75 -25.71
CA ILE A 76 7.31 -25.84 -26.48
C ILE A 76 7.27 -26.36 -27.92
N ALA A 77 6.10 -26.78 -28.40
CA ALA A 77 5.95 -27.46 -29.69
C ALA A 77 6.36 -26.56 -30.88
N GLU A 78 5.95 -25.29 -30.82
CA GLU A 78 6.30 -24.27 -31.80
C GLU A 78 6.35 -22.93 -31.07
N LEU A 79 7.45 -22.19 -31.20
CA LEU A 79 7.60 -20.86 -30.63
C LEU A 79 7.06 -19.83 -31.65
N PRO A 80 5.93 -19.16 -31.40
CA PRO A 80 5.39 -18.17 -32.32
C PRO A 80 6.41 -17.07 -32.59
N SER A 81 6.50 -16.60 -33.83
CA SER A 81 7.48 -15.55 -34.22
C SER A 81 7.41 -14.29 -33.35
N LYS A 82 6.22 -13.94 -32.86
CA LYS A 82 6.03 -12.84 -31.91
C LYS A 82 6.66 -13.12 -30.54
N ALA A 83 6.58 -14.35 -30.04
CA ALA A 83 7.19 -14.76 -28.77
C ALA A 83 8.72 -14.80 -28.89
N ALA A 84 9.23 -15.38 -29.99
CA ALA A 84 10.66 -15.42 -30.28
C ALA A 84 11.27 -14.02 -30.32
N ARG A 85 10.69 -13.09 -31.11
CA ARG A 85 11.12 -11.69 -31.17
C ARG A 85 11.03 -10.98 -29.82
N GLY A 86 10.03 -11.34 -29.00
CA GLY A 86 9.93 -10.82 -27.64
C GLY A 86 11.11 -11.23 -26.78
N MET A 87 11.42 -12.52 -26.73
CA MET A 87 12.56 -13.03 -25.96
C MET A 87 13.89 -12.44 -26.43
N GLU A 88 14.08 -12.34 -27.76
CA GLU A 88 15.27 -11.72 -28.36
C GLU A 88 15.41 -10.25 -27.94
N LYS A 89 14.33 -9.48 -27.96
CA LYS A 89 14.33 -8.08 -27.50
C LYS A 89 14.69 -7.92 -26.02
N VAL A 90 14.33 -8.88 -25.16
CA VAL A 90 14.76 -8.86 -23.76
C VAL A 90 16.27 -9.06 -23.66
N LEU A 91 16.86 -9.95 -24.47
CA LEU A 91 18.30 -10.16 -24.50
C LEU A 91 19.07 -8.94 -25.04
N GLU A 92 18.54 -8.30 -26.09
CA GLU A 92 19.09 -7.03 -26.61
C GLU A 92 19.12 -5.96 -25.52
N LEU A 93 18.02 -5.75 -24.79
CA LEU A 93 17.96 -4.80 -23.68
C LEU A 93 18.94 -5.14 -22.55
N ILE A 94 19.12 -6.42 -22.24
CA ILE A 94 20.11 -6.85 -21.24
C ILE A 94 21.53 -6.52 -21.71
N ALA A 95 21.83 -6.73 -22.99
CA ALA A 95 23.12 -6.40 -23.57
C ALA A 95 23.39 -4.88 -23.55
N GLU A 96 22.40 -4.06 -23.94
CA GLU A 96 22.49 -2.60 -23.89
C GLU A 96 22.73 -2.08 -22.46
N VAL A 97 22.01 -2.62 -21.48
CA VAL A 97 22.20 -2.26 -20.06
C VAL A 97 23.58 -2.71 -19.56
N LYS A 98 24.03 -3.92 -19.93
CA LYS A 98 25.38 -4.39 -19.58
C LYS A 98 26.45 -3.45 -20.14
N GLU A 99 26.35 -3.08 -21.41
CA GLU A 99 27.30 -2.18 -22.08
C GLU A 99 27.29 -0.79 -21.42
N HIS A 100 26.11 -0.25 -21.09
CA HIS A 100 26.01 1.02 -20.38
C HIS A 100 26.69 0.97 -18.99
N LEU A 101 26.44 -0.08 -18.21
CA LEU A 101 27.02 -0.22 -16.87
C LEU A 101 28.54 -0.45 -16.90
N LEU A 102 29.05 -1.12 -17.94
CA LEU A 102 30.49 -1.23 -18.18
C LEU A 102 31.09 0.13 -18.54
N ALA A 103 30.41 0.91 -19.38
CA ALA A 103 30.88 2.24 -19.79
C ALA A 103 30.87 3.26 -18.65
N THR A 104 29.94 3.15 -17.70
CA THR A 104 29.90 4.03 -16.51
C THR A 104 30.81 3.57 -15.37
N GLY A 105 31.41 2.37 -15.48
CA GLY A 105 32.24 1.77 -14.43
C GLY A 105 31.43 1.22 -13.24
N GLU A 106 30.10 1.15 -13.35
CA GLU A 106 29.23 0.58 -12.31
C GLU A 106 29.24 -0.96 -12.33
N LEU A 107 29.62 -1.56 -13.47
CA LEU A 107 29.84 -2.99 -13.60
C LEU A 107 31.32 -3.24 -13.94
N VAL A 108 31.95 -4.18 -13.23
CA VAL A 108 33.31 -4.66 -13.53
C VAL A 108 33.19 -6.07 -14.10
N GLU A 109 33.83 -6.35 -15.24
CA GLU A 109 33.79 -7.69 -15.81
C GLU A 109 34.49 -8.69 -14.86
N PRO A 110 33.90 -9.88 -14.62
CA PRO A 110 34.53 -10.91 -13.82
C PRO A 110 35.91 -11.27 -14.41
N GLY A 111 36.98 -10.98 -13.68
CA GLY A 111 38.37 -11.23 -14.11
C GLY A 111 39.11 -10.02 -14.67
N ALA A 112 38.48 -8.86 -14.81
CA ALA A 112 39.21 -7.61 -15.02
C ALA A 112 39.97 -7.27 -13.72
N ALA A 113 41.31 -7.33 -13.77
CA ALA A 113 42.14 -6.90 -12.65
C ALA A 113 41.78 -5.45 -12.31
N VAL A 114 41.27 -5.24 -11.09
CA VAL A 114 40.95 -3.90 -10.59
C VAL A 114 42.26 -3.13 -10.58
N ALA A 115 42.46 -2.27 -11.60
CA ALA A 115 43.55 -1.32 -11.59
C ALA A 115 43.33 -0.45 -10.35
N ALA A 116 44.23 -0.57 -9.38
CA ALA A 116 44.18 0.19 -8.14
C ALA A 116 43.96 1.66 -8.51
N PRO A 117 42.95 2.34 -7.94
CA PRO A 117 42.66 3.72 -8.30
C PRO A 117 43.93 4.53 -8.02
N GLU A 118 44.45 5.15 -9.08
CA GLU A 118 45.60 6.05 -9.02
C GLU A 118 45.14 7.29 -8.23
N ALA A 119 45.30 7.20 -6.91
CA ALA A 119 44.92 8.22 -5.97
C ALA A 119 45.71 9.49 -6.26
N LEU A 120 44.99 10.55 -6.65
CA LEU A 120 45.44 11.92 -6.56
C LEU A 120 45.99 12.15 -5.14
N ALA A 121 47.31 12.33 -5.06
CA ALA A 121 48.01 12.70 -3.85
C ALA A 121 47.61 14.12 -3.43
N GLU A 122 46.55 14.23 -2.63
CA GLU A 122 46.40 15.35 -1.70
C GLU A 122 46.98 14.93 -0.36
N GLU A 123 48.00 15.65 0.09
CA GLU A 123 48.66 15.45 1.39
C GLU A 123 47.63 15.58 2.53
N PRO A 124 47.48 14.57 3.39
CA PRO A 124 46.60 14.65 4.54
C PRO A 124 47.20 15.60 5.60
N PRO A 125 46.37 16.41 6.29
CA PRO A 125 46.84 17.26 7.37
C PRO A 125 47.35 16.42 8.54
N GLU A 126 48.52 16.78 9.07
CA GLU A 126 49.16 16.18 10.24
C GLU A 126 48.17 16.10 11.42
N LEU A 127 47.78 14.88 11.78
CA LEU A 127 47.09 14.59 13.03
C LEU A 127 48.12 14.43 14.15
N PRO A 128 47.83 14.94 15.37
CA PRO A 128 48.73 14.86 16.51
C PRO A 128 48.96 13.41 16.96
N GLU A 129 50.21 13.09 17.25
CA GLU A 129 50.71 11.79 17.71
C GLU A 129 49.93 11.28 18.94
N LEU A 130 49.28 10.12 18.78
CA LEU A 130 48.73 9.35 19.89
C LEU A 130 49.84 8.50 20.53
N PRO A 131 49.85 8.35 21.87
CA PRO A 131 50.88 7.62 22.59
C PRO A 131 50.85 6.12 22.28
N GLU A 132 52.04 5.56 22.10
CA GLU A 132 52.32 4.15 21.82
C GLU A 132 51.73 3.22 22.89
N LEU A 133 50.92 2.26 22.46
CA LEU A 133 50.51 1.12 23.27
C LEU A 133 51.55 -0.01 23.12
N PRO A 134 51.84 -0.76 24.20
CA PRO A 134 52.89 -1.76 24.22
C PRO A 134 52.55 -3.00 23.38
N GLU A 135 53.58 -3.52 22.74
CA GLU A 135 53.60 -4.72 21.90
C GLU A 135 53.10 -5.95 22.66
N LEU A 136 52.15 -6.67 22.05
CA LEU A 136 51.70 -8.00 22.48
C LEU A 136 52.44 -9.05 21.66
N ASP A 137 53.38 -9.70 22.32
CA ASP A 137 54.14 -10.85 21.83
C ASP A 137 53.25 -12.09 21.56
N GLU A 138 53.60 -12.75 20.46
CA GLU A 138 53.62 -14.20 20.23
C GLU A 138 52.35 -15.04 20.53
N ILE A 139 51.61 -15.39 19.46
CA ILE A 139 50.82 -16.63 19.39
C ILE A 139 51.43 -17.52 18.30
N PRO A 140 51.89 -18.75 18.63
CA PRO A 140 52.55 -19.62 17.67
C PRO A 140 51.57 -20.29 16.72
N ALA A 141 52.00 -20.43 15.46
CA ALA A 141 51.31 -21.13 14.38
C ALA A 141 51.15 -22.62 14.70
N GLY A 142 49.89 -23.08 14.76
CA GLY A 142 49.52 -24.49 14.85
C GLY A 142 49.37 -25.10 13.46
N GLU A 143 50.07 -26.21 13.26
CA GLU A 143 50.23 -26.99 12.05
C GLU A 143 48.92 -27.59 11.51
N GLY A 144 48.90 -27.78 10.18
CA GLY A 144 47.75 -28.23 9.41
C GLY A 144 47.27 -29.66 9.70
N SER A 145 45.98 -29.88 9.44
CA SER A 145 45.38 -31.20 9.28
C SER A 145 44.97 -31.41 7.82
N PRO A 146 45.20 -32.61 7.25
CA PRO A 146 44.94 -32.88 5.84
C PRO A 146 43.45 -33.12 5.57
N VAL A 147 42.99 -32.54 4.48
CA VAL A 147 41.68 -32.81 3.86
C VAL A 147 41.70 -34.25 3.34
N THR A 148 40.82 -35.09 3.87
CA THR A 148 40.60 -36.46 3.36
C THR A 148 39.45 -36.39 2.35
N GLU A 149 39.74 -36.80 1.11
CA GLU A 149 38.76 -37.03 0.04
C GLU A 149 37.77 -38.13 0.47
N LEU A 150 36.47 -37.87 0.30
CA LEU A 150 35.42 -38.86 0.44
C LEU A 150 34.95 -39.28 -0.96
N GLU A 151 35.16 -40.55 -1.30
CA GLU A 151 34.54 -41.22 -2.45
C GLU A 151 33.03 -41.44 -2.22
N PRO A 152 32.19 -41.44 -3.27
CA PRO A 152 30.76 -41.67 -3.16
C PRO A 152 30.38 -43.05 -3.70
N ASP A 153 30.17 -44.04 -2.83
CA ASP A 153 29.33 -45.20 -3.18
C ASP A 153 29.03 -46.02 -1.93
N GLN A 154 27.80 -46.00 -1.40
CA GLN A 154 27.11 -47.17 -0.78
C GLN A 154 25.61 -46.86 -0.65
N ALA A 155 24.80 -47.72 -1.28
CA ALA A 155 23.35 -47.76 -1.13
C ALA A 155 22.93 -48.14 0.31
N PRO A 156 21.76 -47.68 0.80
CA PRO A 156 21.28 -48.02 2.14
C PRO A 156 20.82 -49.48 2.24
N PRO A 157 21.01 -50.15 3.39
CA PRO A 157 20.58 -51.53 3.58
C PRO A 157 19.07 -51.62 3.76
N GLU A 158 18.48 -52.68 3.17
CA GLU A 158 17.10 -53.09 3.34
C GLU A 158 16.84 -53.55 4.80
N LEU A 159 15.69 -53.12 5.34
CA LEU A 159 15.17 -53.58 6.62
C LEU A 159 14.61 -55.01 6.47
N PRO A 160 14.91 -55.95 7.38
CA PRO A 160 14.30 -57.27 7.34
C PRO A 160 12.82 -57.22 7.75
N GLU A 161 11.97 -57.69 6.82
CA GLU A 161 10.56 -58.03 7.02
C GLU A 161 10.43 -59.40 7.72
N ASP A 162 10.63 -59.50 9.03
CA ASP A 162 10.27 -60.71 9.78
C ASP A 162 10.25 -60.44 11.30
N LEU A 163 9.26 -59.69 11.79
CA LEU A 163 8.89 -59.65 13.21
C LEU A 163 7.41 -59.27 13.38
N LEU A 164 6.52 -60.16 12.98
CA LEU A 164 5.12 -60.16 13.43
C LEU A 164 4.71 -61.60 13.71
N ASP A 165 4.82 -62.01 14.97
CA ASP A 165 3.89 -62.90 15.68
C ASP A 165 4.50 -63.20 17.06
N ASP A 166 3.98 -62.56 18.12
CA ASP A 166 3.85 -63.21 19.43
C ASP A 166 2.87 -62.44 20.33
N GLU A 167 1.86 -63.17 20.80
CA GLU A 167 0.85 -62.75 21.79
C GLU A 167 1.48 -62.45 23.16
N PRO A 168 0.86 -61.59 23.99
CA PRO A 168 1.48 -61.10 25.21
C PRO A 168 1.33 -62.10 26.37
N ALA A 169 2.46 -62.57 26.90
CA ALA A 169 2.53 -63.19 28.21
C ALA A 169 2.58 -62.11 29.31
N ALA A 170 1.74 -62.30 30.32
CA ALA A 170 1.56 -61.40 31.45
C ALA A 170 2.77 -61.36 32.39
N GLY A 171 3.10 -60.15 32.85
CA GLY A 171 3.67 -59.91 34.18
C GLY A 171 5.17 -59.68 34.24
N GLU A 172 5.61 -58.46 33.94
CA GLU A 172 6.87 -57.90 34.46
C GLU A 172 6.68 -56.43 34.90
N PRO A 173 7.39 -55.99 35.96
CA PRO A 173 7.14 -54.72 36.63
C PRO A 173 7.56 -53.52 35.79
N ALA A 174 6.83 -52.42 35.96
CA ALA A 174 7.06 -51.14 35.31
C ALA A 174 8.54 -50.73 35.36
N ALA A 175 9.19 -50.78 34.21
CA ALA A 175 10.47 -50.13 33.99
C ALA A 175 10.29 -48.62 34.21
N GLU A 176 11.11 -48.05 35.09
CA GLU A 176 11.24 -46.61 35.24
C GLU A 176 11.50 -46.00 33.85
N GLU A 177 10.59 -45.13 33.39
CA GLU A 177 10.81 -44.29 32.22
C GLU A 177 12.15 -43.57 32.43
N PRO A 178 13.09 -43.63 31.47
CA PRO A 178 14.35 -42.89 31.59
C PRO A 178 14.02 -41.41 31.81
N GLU A 179 14.49 -40.86 32.93
CA GLU A 179 14.43 -39.43 33.20
C GLU A 179 14.99 -38.70 31.98
N ALA A 180 14.12 -37.95 31.29
CA ALA A 180 14.52 -37.18 30.12
C ALA A 180 15.68 -36.27 30.53
N PRO A 181 16.78 -36.25 29.76
CA PRO A 181 17.96 -35.48 30.14
C PRO A 181 17.58 -34.04 30.45
N GLU A 182 18.00 -33.57 31.63
CA GLU A 182 17.96 -32.16 32.00
C GLU A 182 18.83 -31.39 30.99
N HIS A 183 18.20 -30.94 29.90
CA HIS A 183 18.80 -29.95 29.03
C HIS A 183 18.85 -28.64 29.80
N ASP A 184 20.04 -28.30 30.29
CA ASP A 184 20.40 -26.94 30.70
C ASP A 184 20.00 -25.97 29.59
N ASP A 185 18.92 -25.23 29.82
CA ASP A 185 18.40 -24.19 28.92
C ASP A 185 19.32 -22.97 29.10
N PRO A 186 20.22 -22.63 28.15
CA PRO A 186 21.31 -21.67 28.37
C PRO A 186 20.86 -20.20 28.43
N ALA A 187 19.58 -19.92 28.70
CA ALA A 187 19.00 -18.58 28.59
C ALA A 187 18.16 -18.10 29.79
N GLY A 188 18.08 -18.84 30.90
CA GLY A 188 17.49 -18.31 32.14
C GLY A 188 16.08 -17.71 32.00
N VAL A 189 15.28 -18.20 31.05
CA VAL A 189 13.94 -17.66 30.77
C VAL A 189 12.98 -18.13 31.86
N VAL A 190 12.58 -17.21 32.74
CA VAL A 190 11.54 -17.43 33.74
C VAL A 190 10.23 -17.83 33.03
N ARG A 191 9.85 -19.11 33.14
CA ARG A 191 8.65 -19.67 32.50
C ARG A 191 7.40 -19.23 33.28
N GLY A 192 6.71 -18.21 32.78
CA GLY A 192 5.43 -17.74 33.33
C GLY A 192 4.25 -18.67 32.99
N PRO A 193 3.06 -18.45 33.61
CA PRO A 193 1.84 -19.20 33.30
C PRO A 193 1.48 -19.08 31.80
N ARG A 194 0.85 -20.13 31.24
CA ARG A 194 0.55 -20.29 29.81
C ARG A 194 0.05 -18.99 29.15
N GLY A 195 0.78 -18.50 28.15
CA GLY A 195 0.44 -17.31 27.37
C GLY A 195 1.49 -16.20 27.48
N VAL A 196 1.20 -15.07 26.85
CA VAL A 196 1.97 -13.83 27.05
C VAL A 196 1.39 -13.15 28.30
N PRO A 197 2.21 -12.85 29.32
CA PRO A 197 1.71 -12.26 30.56
C PRO A 197 1.04 -10.91 30.28
N MET A 198 -0.02 -10.58 31.02
CA MET A 198 -0.70 -9.29 30.91
C MET A 198 0.19 -8.21 31.54
N PRO A 199 0.36 -7.03 30.91
CA PRO A 199 1.25 -6.03 31.46
C PRO A 199 0.59 -5.37 32.67
N GLN A 200 1.36 -5.20 33.75
CA GLN A 200 0.93 -4.41 34.90
C GLN A 200 1.07 -2.93 34.54
N LEU A 201 0.01 -2.34 33.99
CA LEU A 201 -0.01 -0.92 33.59
C LEU A 201 -0.36 0.03 34.76
N GLY A 202 -0.53 -0.49 35.98
CA GLY A 202 -0.87 0.31 37.15
C GLY A 202 0.19 1.37 37.43
N GLY A 203 -0.23 2.63 37.52
CA GLY A 203 0.66 3.78 37.77
C GLY A 203 1.26 4.43 36.52
N LEU A 204 1.07 3.84 35.33
CA LEU A 204 1.44 4.47 34.06
C LEU A 204 0.22 5.17 33.46
N SER A 205 0.39 6.41 33.02
CA SER A 205 -0.64 7.14 32.29
C SER A 205 -0.58 6.81 30.80
N PRO A 206 -1.73 6.56 30.13
CA PRO A 206 -1.75 6.35 28.69
C PRO A 206 -1.36 7.63 27.96
N THR A 207 -0.55 7.52 26.91
CA THR A 207 -0.14 8.67 26.08
C THR A 207 -1.11 8.93 24.93
N LEU A 208 -1.83 7.91 24.48
CA LEU A 208 -2.92 8.02 23.51
C LEU A 208 -4.14 7.24 24.03
N GLN A 209 -5.34 7.72 23.72
CA GLN A 209 -6.59 7.06 24.06
C GLN A 209 -7.69 7.43 23.07
N GLY A 210 -8.71 6.59 22.94
CA GLY A 210 -9.85 6.84 22.08
C GLY A 210 -10.88 5.73 22.12
N VAL A 211 -11.81 5.77 21.17
CA VAL A 211 -12.89 4.78 21.00
C VAL A 211 -12.68 4.02 19.69
N MET A 212 -12.96 2.72 19.71
CA MET A 212 -12.93 1.83 18.56
C MET A 212 -14.11 2.10 17.63
N GLY A 213 -13.93 1.86 16.33
CA GLY A 213 -14.95 2.12 15.31
C GLY A 213 -14.84 3.50 14.63
N ASP A 214 -14.14 4.44 15.26
CA ASP A 214 -13.84 5.75 14.68
C ASP A 214 -12.55 5.73 13.84
N THR A 215 -12.29 6.83 13.12
CA THR A 215 -11.02 7.04 12.41
C THR A 215 -9.82 7.13 13.37
N SER A 216 -10.06 7.46 14.64
CA SER A 216 -9.05 7.69 15.67
C SER A 216 -8.08 6.53 15.88
N VAL A 217 -8.56 5.28 15.87
CA VAL A 217 -7.69 4.09 16.07
C VAL A 217 -6.69 3.92 14.93
N ARG A 218 -7.12 4.12 13.68
CA ARG A 218 -6.23 4.01 12.51
C ARG A 218 -5.19 5.12 12.52
N GLU A 219 -5.60 6.34 12.86
CA GLU A 219 -4.69 7.47 13.01
C GLU A 219 -3.65 7.25 14.09
N ALA A 220 -4.07 6.72 15.25
CA ALA A 220 -3.16 6.36 16.33
C ALA A 220 -2.16 5.30 15.89
N LEU A 221 -2.61 4.23 15.23
CA LEU A 221 -1.73 3.17 14.74
C LEU A 221 -0.74 3.65 13.66
N TYR A 222 -1.15 4.56 12.78
CA TYR A 222 -0.21 5.22 11.85
C TYR A 222 0.82 6.07 12.60
N SER A 223 0.39 6.86 13.60
CA SER A 223 1.29 7.69 14.41
C SER A 223 2.30 6.84 15.20
N LEU A 224 1.85 5.75 15.81
CA LEU A 224 2.70 4.79 16.52
C LEU A 224 3.70 4.11 15.58
N SER A 225 3.29 3.77 14.35
CA SER A 225 4.20 3.22 13.34
C SER A 225 5.27 4.22 12.92
N LEU A 226 4.89 5.47 12.60
CA LEU A 226 5.83 6.51 12.17
C LEU A 226 6.83 6.90 13.26
N SER A 227 6.38 6.92 14.51
CA SER A 227 7.23 7.20 15.68
C SER A 227 8.03 5.99 16.16
N ARG A 228 7.88 4.82 15.51
CA ARG A 228 8.49 3.54 15.90
C ARG A 228 8.24 3.22 17.39
N ALA A 229 7.04 3.50 17.87
CA ALA A 229 6.70 3.40 19.28
C ALA A 229 6.80 1.96 19.81
N GLN A 230 7.26 1.82 21.06
CA GLN A 230 7.26 0.57 21.81
C GLN A 230 6.30 0.68 23.00
N GLY A 231 5.42 -0.31 23.18
CA GLY A 231 4.46 -0.27 24.29
C GLY A 231 3.33 -1.28 24.20
N ALA A 232 2.30 -1.06 25.01
CA ALA A 232 1.08 -1.84 25.04
C ALA A 232 -0.10 -1.01 24.54
N PHE A 233 -0.76 -1.50 23.50
CA PHE A 233 -2.04 -1.00 23.00
C PHE A 233 -3.17 -1.87 23.55
N VAL A 234 -3.98 -1.32 24.44
CA VAL A 234 -5.03 -2.03 25.16
C VAL A 234 -6.37 -1.64 24.59
N VAL A 235 -7.20 -2.63 24.25
CA VAL A 235 -8.60 -2.46 23.88
C VAL A 235 -9.48 -3.10 24.94
N THR A 236 -10.42 -2.35 25.49
CA THR A 236 -11.37 -2.79 26.50
C THR A 236 -12.78 -2.70 25.92
N SER A 237 -13.43 -3.85 25.75
CA SER A 237 -14.82 -3.89 25.27
C SER A 237 -15.81 -3.50 26.36
N LEU A 238 -17.05 -3.21 25.97
CA LEU A 238 -18.16 -3.02 26.91
C LEU A 238 -18.47 -4.26 27.77
N THR A 239 -18.07 -5.45 27.33
CA THR A 239 -18.20 -6.70 28.10
C THR A 239 -17.01 -6.94 29.02
N GLU A 240 -16.21 -5.91 29.29
CA GLU A 240 -14.98 -5.95 30.08
C GLU A 240 -13.92 -6.92 29.53
N GLN A 241 -14.06 -7.38 28.28
CA GLN A 241 -13.02 -8.17 27.64
C GLN A 241 -11.85 -7.25 27.30
N ARG A 242 -10.68 -7.59 27.81
CA ARG A 242 -9.46 -6.84 27.58
C ARG A 242 -8.57 -7.55 26.58
N ARG A 243 -8.21 -6.87 25.49
CA ARG A 243 -7.22 -7.32 24.50
C ARG A 243 -6.01 -6.41 24.59
N VAL A 244 -4.81 -6.98 24.61
CA VAL A 244 -3.56 -6.23 24.60
C VAL A 244 -2.73 -6.63 23.41
N MET A 245 -2.32 -5.64 22.63
CA MET A 245 -1.40 -5.75 21.52
C MET A 245 -0.07 -5.11 21.93
N TYR A 246 1.01 -5.87 21.80
CA TYR A 246 2.36 -5.40 22.10
C TYR A 246 3.00 -4.85 20.84
N LEU A 247 3.57 -3.65 20.92
CA LEU A 247 4.23 -2.97 19.82
C LEU A 247 5.74 -2.90 20.07
N ARG A 248 6.52 -3.19 19.03
CA ARG A 248 7.97 -2.96 18.93
C ARG A 248 8.24 -2.27 17.60
N ASP A 249 9.07 -1.23 17.61
CA ASP A 249 9.37 -0.43 16.41
C ASP A 249 8.11 0.04 15.66
N GLY A 250 7.03 0.35 16.39
CA GLY A 250 5.77 0.82 15.84
C GLY A 250 4.85 -0.24 15.23
N GLY A 251 5.28 -1.51 15.22
CA GLY A 251 4.52 -2.64 14.69
C GLY A 251 4.11 -3.66 15.76
N PRO A 252 2.96 -4.33 15.62
CA PRO A 252 2.55 -5.41 16.51
C PRO A 252 3.51 -6.61 16.47
N VAL A 253 3.88 -7.13 17.63
CA VAL A 253 4.75 -8.32 17.79
C VAL A 253 4.11 -9.44 18.61
N GLY A 254 2.96 -9.19 19.24
CA GLY A 254 2.25 -10.20 20.00
C GLY A 254 0.94 -9.68 20.58
N PHE A 255 0.09 -10.61 21.00
CA PHE A 255 -1.23 -10.32 21.55
C PHE A 255 -1.53 -11.19 22.76
N THR A 256 -2.31 -10.66 23.68
CA THR A 256 -2.92 -11.41 24.78
C THR A 256 -4.35 -10.91 25.03
N ALA A 257 -5.20 -11.75 25.59
CA ALA A 257 -6.59 -11.41 25.88
C ALA A 257 -7.02 -11.99 27.23
N ASP A 258 -7.86 -11.26 27.95
CA ASP A 258 -8.45 -11.66 29.21
C ASP A 258 -9.98 -11.38 29.19
N PRO A 259 -10.83 -12.42 29.24
CA PRO A 259 -10.46 -13.84 29.16
C PRO A 259 -9.85 -14.20 27.78
N PRO A 260 -9.05 -15.28 27.70
CA PRO A 260 -8.50 -15.75 26.43
C PRO A 260 -9.58 -16.09 25.40
N VAL A 261 -9.34 -15.78 24.13
CA VAL A 261 -10.24 -16.12 23.01
C VAL A 261 -9.76 -17.38 22.32
N ASP A 262 -10.49 -18.49 22.49
CA ASP A 262 -10.06 -19.81 21.99
C ASP A 262 -9.84 -19.84 20.47
N GLU A 263 -10.73 -19.20 19.70
CA GLU A 263 -10.63 -19.13 18.24
C GLU A 263 -9.39 -18.38 17.74
N GLU A 264 -8.74 -17.57 18.58
CA GLU A 264 -7.54 -16.81 18.24
C GLU A 264 -6.25 -17.52 18.65
N ARG A 265 -6.36 -18.67 19.34
CA ARG A 265 -5.21 -19.48 19.74
C ARG A 265 -4.69 -20.24 18.53
N LEU A 266 -3.35 -20.39 18.47
CA LEU A 266 -2.67 -21.10 17.40
C LEU A 266 -3.26 -22.50 17.13
N GLY A 267 -3.64 -23.24 18.17
CA GLY A 267 -4.24 -24.58 18.02
C GLY A 267 -5.58 -24.56 17.28
N ALA A 268 -6.47 -23.61 17.59
CA ALA A 268 -7.74 -23.47 16.89
C ALA A 268 -7.53 -23.09 15.42
N LEU A 269 -6.55 -22.23 15.13
CA LEU A 269 -6.20 -21.84 13.76
C LEU A 269 -5.67 -23.01 12.94
N LEU A 270 -4.78 -23.82 13.52
CA LEU A 270 -4.22 -24.99 12.86
C LEU A 270 -5.28 -26.06 12.56
N ARG A 271 -6.23 -26.27 13.49
CA ARG A 271 -7.40 -27.15 13.27
C ARG A 271 -8.27 -26.63 12.13
N ALA A 272 -8.59 -25.33 12.14
CA ALA A 272 -9.45 -24.71 11.14
C ALA A 272 -8.82 -24.72 9.73
N SER A 273 -7.49 -24.57 9.62
CA SER A 273 -6.80 -24.57 8.33
C SER A 273 -6.46 -25.95 7.79
N ALA A 274 -6.65 -27.02 8.57
CA ALA A 274 -6.27 -28.40 8.22
C ALA A 274 -4.83 -28.55 7.71
N GLN A 275 -3.91 -27.69 8.18
CA GLN A 275 -2.50 -27.69 7.75
C GLN A 275 -1.70 -28.80 8.45
N LEU A 276 -2.21 -29.31 9.57
CA LEU A 276 -1.62 -30.42 10.32
C LEU A 276 -2.71 -31.48 10.60
N PRO A 277 -2.37 -32.77 10.52
CA PRO A 277 -3.21 -33.85 11.02
C PRO A 277 -3.60 -33.62 12.49
N ALA A 278 -4.86 -33.92 12.84
CA ALA A 278 -5.37 -33.76 14.20
C ALA A 278 -4.51 -34.51 15.24
N THR A 279 -4.03 -35.71 14.90
CA THR A 279 -3.17 -36.53 15.76
C THR A 279 -1.84 -35.87 16.09
N GLN A 280 -1.23 -35.15 15.14
CA GLN A 280 0.02 -34.42 15.38
C GLN A 280 -0.20 -33.22 16.31
N LEU A 281 -1.34 -32.54 16.15
CA LEU A 281 -1.70 -31.42 17.02
C LEU A 281 -2.00 -31.89 18.44
N ASP A 282 -2.77 -32.97 18.60
CA ASP A 282 -3.07 -33.54 19.92
C ASP A 282 -1.79 -34.02 20.63
N ALA A 283 -0.85 -34.62 19.90
CA ALA A 283 0.47 -34.97 20.43
C ALA A 283 1.27 -33.73 20.87
N ALA A 284 1.25 -32.65 20.10
CA ALA A 284 1.89 -31.39 20.49
C ALA A 284 1.21 -30.73 21.70
N GLU A 285 -0.11 -30.79 21.82
CA GLU A 285 -0.86 -30.31 23.00
C GLU A 285 -0.54 -31.14 24.26
N ALA A 286 -0.29 -32.45 24.11
CA ALA A 286 0.18 -33.30 25.19
C ALA A 286 1.60 -32.90 25.64
N LEU A 287 2.52 -32.64 24.70
CA LEU A 287 3.87 -32.12 25.02
C LEU A 287 3.79 -30.73 25.68
N MET A 288 2.91 -29.85 25.18
CA MET A 288 2.64 -28.53 25.76
C MET A 288 2.25 -28.66 27.24
N SER A 289 1.37 -29.62 27.55
CA SER A 289 0.92 -29.86 28.91
C SER A 289 1.96 -30.53 29.80
N ARG A 290 2.72 -31.51 29.28
CA ARG A 290 3.76 -32.24 30.01
C ARG A 290 4.96 -31.34 30.36
N TYR A 291 5.39 -30.48 29.45
CA TYR A 291 6.64 -29.72 29.58
C TYR A 291 6.43 -28.21 29.84
N GLY A 292 5.18 -27.74 29.91
CA GLY A 292 4.89 -26.31 30.10
C GLY A 292 5.34 -25.42 28.94
N LEU A 293 5.42 -25.98 27.73
CA LEU A 293 5.84 -25.27 26.52
C LEU A 293 4.69 -24.42 25.96
N ARG A 294 4.99 -23.48 25.07
CA ARG A 294 3.97 -22.90 24.17
C ARG A 294 3.65 -23.88 23.05
N LEU A 295 2.44 -23.86 22.50
CA LEU A 295 2.07 -24.80 21.43
C LEU A 295 3.04 -24.75 20.23
N GLY A 296 3.50 -23.55 19.84
CA GLY A 296 4.50 -23.41 18.77
C GLY A 296 5.85 -24.07 19.09
N GLU A 297 6.26 -24.10 20.36
CA GLU A 297 7.48 -24.80 20.82
C GLU A 297 7.27 -26.31 20.84
N ALA A 298 6.10 -26.74 21.32
CA ALA A 298 5.74 -28.15 21.36
C ALA A 298 5.68 -28.76 19.95
N LEU A 299 5.17 -28.01 18.96
CA LEU A 299 5.16 -28.45 17.55
C LEU A 299 6.57 -28.61 16.97
N VAL A 300 7.49 -27.69 17.30
CA VAL A 300 8.90 -27.80 16.87
C VAL A 300 9.57 -29.00 17.56
N ARG A 301 9.35 -29.16 18.86
CA ARG A 301 9.89 -30.28 19.64
C ARG A 301 9.35 -31.63 19.18
N ALA A 302 8.11 -31.68 18.70
CA ALA A 302 7.51 -32.87 18.12
C ALA A 302 8.05 -33.21 16.71
N GLY A 303 8.90 -32.35 16.12
CA GLY A 303 9.37 -32.50 14.74
C GLY A 303 8.27 -32.27 13.69
N VAL A 304 7.14 -31.67 14.07
CA VAL A 304 5.98 -31.45 13.20
C VAL A 304 6.17 -30.21 12.33
N VAL A 305 6.82 -29.18 12.87
CA VAL A 305 7.15 -27.94 12.15
C VAL A 305 8.59 -27.51 12.42
N THR A 306 9.21 -26.80 11.48
CA THR A 306 10.51 -26.16 11.68
C THR A 306 10.39 -24.85 12.45
N HIS A 307 11.51 -24.29 12.90
CA HIS A 307 11.52 -22.98 13.56
C HIS A 307 10.99 -21.85 12.66
N GLU A 308 11.35 -21.85 11.37
CA GLU A 308 10.87 -20.86 10.40
C GLU A 308 9.35 -20.99 10.18
N GLN A 309 8.84 -22.22 10.08
CA GLN A 309 7.41 -22.49 9.98
C GLN A 309 6.66 -22.00 11.23
N ARG A 310 7.23 -22.19 12.43
CA ARG A 310 6.69 -21.63 13.67
C ARG A 310 6.57 -20.10 13.59
N VAL A 311 7.60 -19.39 13.13
CA VAL A 311 7.55 -17.93 12.97
C VAL A 311 6.43 -17.53 11.99
N GLY A 312 6.33 -18.20 10.84
CA GLY A 312 5.26 -17.94 9.86
C GLY A 312 3.86 -18.21 10.41
N LEU A 313 3.67 -19.24 11.23
CA LEU A 313 2.40 -19.55 11.89
C LEU A 313 2.01 -18.48 12.92
N LEU A 314 2.97 -18.05 13.76
CA LEU A 314 2.76 -16.98 14.73
C LEU A 314 2.46 -15.64 14.03
N GLN A 315 3.10 -15.37 12.89
CA GLN A 315 2.85 -14.16 12.09
C GLN A 315 1.39 -14.12 11.61
N ARG A 316 0.90 -15.24 11.04
CA ARG A 316 -0.49 -15.37 10.61
C ARG A 316 -1.49 -15.24 11.76
N GLN A 317 -1.15 -15.79 12.93
CA GLN A 317 -1.96 -15.64 14.15
C GLN A 317 -2.05 -14.16 14.56
N ALA A 318 -0.92 -13.46 14.62
CA ALA A 318 -0.85 -12.04 14.98
C ALA A 318 -1.62 -11.15 13.98
N GLU A 319 -1.52 -11.42 12.68
CA GLU A 319 -2.29 -10.72 11.64
C GLU A 319 -3.80 -10.95 11.78
N LEU A 320 -4.22 -12.18 12.10
CA LEU A 320 -5.62 -12.48 12.37
C LEU A 320 -6.13 -11.75 13.62
N GLN A 321 -5.34 -11.76 14.70
CA GLN A 321 -5.67 -11.06 15.94
C GLN A 321 -5.77 -9.55 15.72
N LEU A 322 -4.84 -8.96 14.95
CA LEU A 322 -4.91 -7.56 14.54
C LEU A 322 -6.19 -7.27 13.73
N LYS A 323 -6.52 -8.14 12.76
CA LYS A 323 -7.76 -8.01 11.97
C LYS A 323 -9.01 -8.05 12.85
N ARG A 324 -9.08 -8.97 13.81
CA ARG A 324 -10.22 -9.09 14.75
C ARG A 324 -10.29 -7.90 15.71
N LEU A 325 -9.15 -7.45 16.23
CA LEU A 325 -9.05 -6.25 17.06
C LEU A 325 -9.59 -5.03 16.31
N LEU A 326 -9.15 -4.80 15.07
CA LEU A 326 -9.63 -3.69 14.23
C LEU A 326 -11.11 -3.82 13.81
N GLY A 327 -11.65 -5.04 13.81
CA GLY A 327 -13.07 -5.30 13.57
C GLY A 327 -13.96 -5.06 14.78
N THR A 328 -13.39 -4.86 15.96
CA THR A 328 -14.14 -4.60 17.20
C THR A 328 -14.81 -3.24 17.11
N ARG A 329 -16.12 -3.21 17.36
CA ARG A 329 -16.92 -2.00 17.54
C ARG A 329 -17.26 -1.87 19.02
N ASP A 330 -17.56 -0.66 19.48
CA ASP A 330 -18.02 -0.42 20.86
C ASP A 330 -16.99 -0.86 21.91
N ALA A 331 -15.78 -0.32 21.82
CA ALA A 331 -14.70 -0.56 22.77
C ALA A 331 -13.88 0.72 22.94
N GLU A 332 -13.22 0.86 24.07
CA GLU A 332 -12.24 1.93 24.31
C GLU A 332 -10.84 1.40 24.08
N TRP A 333 -9.92 2.25 23.66
CA TRP A 333 -8.53 1.88 23.49
C TRP A 333 -7.60 2.89 24.15
N THR A 334 -6.46 2.39 24.63
CA THR A 334 -5.38 3.19 25.19
C THR A 334 -4.03 2.66 24.69
N PHE A 335 -3.05 3.54 24.59
CA PHE A 335 -1.67 3.16 24.37
C PHE A 335 -0.80 3.66 25.52
N THR A 336 -0.02 2.76 26.09
CA THR A 336 0.94 3.06 27.16
C THR A 336 2.34 2.66 26.69
N PRO A 337 3.30 3.60 26.60
CA PRO A 337 4.67 3.27 26.24
C PRO A 337 5.31 2.39 27.33
N LEU A 338 6.14 1.44 26.91
CA LEU A 338 6.86 0.55 27.81
C LEU A 338 8.35 0.61 27.50
N GLU A 339 9.18 0.79 28.53
CA GLU A 339 10.64 0.76 28.39
C GLU A 339 11.12 -0.60 27.87
N ARG A 340 10.47 -1.67 28.34
CA ARG A 340 10.71 -3.05 27.91
C ARG A 340 9.39 -3.79 27.77
N LEU A 341 9.31 -4.59 26.72
CA LEU A 341 8.21 -5.53 26.54
C LEU A 341 8.31 -6.66 27.58
N PRO A 342 7.17 -7.29 27.95
CA PRO A 342 7.16 -8.28 29.02
C PRO A 342 7.97 -9.54 28.71
N GLU A 343 8.27 -9.78 27.43
CA GLU A 343 9.09 -10.89 26.97
C GLU A 343 9.73 -10.58 25.61
N PRO A 344 10.78 -11.32 25.21
CA PRO A 344 11.30 -11.25 23.86
C PRO A 344 10.33 -11.94 22.88
N PHE A 345 9.66 -11.14 22.05
CA PHE A 345 8.83 -11.66 20.97
C PHE A 345 9.68 -12.14 19.80
N LEU A 346 9.43 -13.37 19.35
CA LEU A 346 10.05 -13.99 18.16
C LEU A 346 9.62 -13.31 16.85
N LEU A 347 8.44 -12.69 16.82
CA LEU A 347 7.88 -12.09 15.62
C LEU A 347 8.57 -10.77 15.27
N ALA A 348 8.91 -10.61 13.99
CA ALA A 348 9.19 -9.29 13.46
C ALA A 348 7.95 -8.39 13.59
N PRO A 349 8.10 -7.08 13.81
CA PRO A 349 6.97 -6.15 13.85
C PRO A 349 6.12 -6.23 12.58
N ILE A 350 4.81 -6.42 12.73
CA ILE A 350 3.87 -6.30 11.60
C ILE A 350 3.93 -4.87 11.06
N HIS A 351 4.12 -4.75 9.74
CA HIS A 351 4.18 -3.46 9.08
C HIS A 351 2.79 -2.78 9.05
N THR A 352 2.45 -2.06 10.12
CA THR A 352 1.10 -1.53 10.38
C THR A 352 0.52 -0.72 9.22
N PRO A 353 1.25 0.22 8.58
CA PRO A 353 0.71 0.98 7.45
C PRO A 353 0.28 0.11 6.28
N THR A 354 1.15 -0.84 5.89
CA THR A 354 0.87 -1.82 4.83
C THR A 354 -0.32 -2.68 5.20
N PHE A 355 -0.37 -3.20 6.42
CA PHE A 355 -1.46 -4.05 6.88
C PHE A 355 -2.82 -3.33 6.81
N LEU A 356 -2.90 -2.11 7.37
CA LEU A 356 -4.14 -1.31 7.38
C LEU A 356 -4.62 -1.00 5.96
N TYR A 357 -3.71 -0.54 5.09
CA TYR A 357 -4.06 -0.26 3.69
C TYR A 357 -4.56 -1.51 2.96
N ARG A 358 -3.86 -2.64 3.09
CA ARG A 358 -4.24 -3.90 2.42
C ARG A 358 -5.56 -4.46 2.96
N ALA A 359 -5.82 -4.36 4.25
CA ALA A 359 -7.09 -4.77 4.84
C ALA A 359 -8.27 -3.95 4.28
N VAL A 360 -8.13 -2.63 4.19
CA VAL A 360 -9.15 -1.74 3.60
C VAL A 360 -9.32 -2.03 2.12
N LEU A 361 -8.22 -2.21 1.37
CA LEU A 361 -8.27 -2.56 -0.05
C LEU A 361 -8.98 -3.88 -0.30
N GLN A 362 -8.67 -4.92 0.48
CA GLN A 362 -9.34 -6.22 0.37
C GLN A 362 -10.84 -6.09 0.65
N HIS A 363 -11.21 -5.35 1.70
CA HIS A 363 -12.61 -5.08 2.01
C HIS A 363 -13.32 -4.32 0.88
N ALA A 364 -12.69 -3.28 0.33
CA ALA A 364 -13.21 -2.53 -0.81
C ALA A 364 -13.40 -3.43 -2.04
N ALA A 365 -12.44 -4.33 -2.32
CA ALA A 365 -12.49 -5.25 -3.46
C ALA A 365 -13.58 -6.33 -3.33
N THR A 366 -13.98 -6.70 -2.12
CA THR A 366 -15.10 -7.65 -1.90
C THR A 366 -16.49 -7.01 -2.06
N ARG A 367 -16.59 -5.69 -2.20
CA ARG A 367 -17.89 -5.01 -2.38
C ARG A 367 -18.43 -5.27 -3.79
N PRO A 368 -19.77 -5.31 -3.97
CA PRO A 368 -20.39 -5.37 -5.30
C PRO A 368 -19.89 -4.24 -6.22
N ALA A 369 -19.66 -4.58 -7.49
CA ALA A 369 -19.16 -3.67 -8.51
C ALA A 369 -19.95 -2.35 -8.60
N GLN A 370 -21.27 -2.43 -8.46
CA GLN A 370 -22.19 -1.29 -8.50
C GLN A 370 -21.93 -0.31 -7.34
N ILE A 371 -21.56 -0.80 -6.17
CA ILE A 371 -21.24 0.04 -5.00
C ILE A 371 -19.91 0.74 -5.21
N ILE A 372 -18.89 0.01 -5.68
CA ILE A 372 -17.56 0.55 -5.93
C ILE A 372 -17.62 1.65 -7.00
N LEU A 373 -18.16 1.32 -8.18
CA LEU A 373 -18.28 2.26 -9.30
C LEU A 373 -19.28 3.37 -9.00
N GLY A 374 -20.36 3.08 -8.28
CA GLY A 374 -21.32 4.09 -7.84
C GLY A 374 -20.66 5.15 -6.96
N GLY A 375 -19.85 4.73 -5.98
CA GLY A 375 -19.12 5.63 -5.09
C GLY A 375 -18.12 6.53 -5.85
N VAL A 376 -17.38 5.96 -6.81
CA VAL A 376 -16.46 6.74 -7.65
C VAL A 376 -17.22 7.65 -8.61
N LYS A 377 -18.30 7.18 -9.25
CA LYS A 377 -19.11 7.95 -10.20
C LYS A 377 -19.81 9.14 -9.54
N GLN A 378 -20.34 8.98 -8.33
CA GLN A 378 -20.92 10.09 -7.56
C GLN A 378 -19.90 11.20 -7.26
N ARG A 379 -18.61 10.82 -7.22
CA ARG A 379 -17.48 11.70 -6.92
C ARG A 379 -16.61 11.99 -8.14
N ALA A 380 -17.05 11.62 -9.35
CA ALA A 380 -16.28 11.68 -10.59
C ALA A 380 -15.68 13.07 -10.88
N LYS A 381 -16.41 14.12 -10.49
CA LYS A 381 -16.03 15.53 -10.67
C LYS A 381 -15.04 16.05 -9.62
N LEU A 382 -14.77 15.29 -8.56
CA LEU A 382 -13.81 15.67 -7.52
C LEU A 382 -12.39 15.33 -7.97
N PHE A 383 -11.45 16.17 -7.56
CA PHE A 383 -10.01 15.94 -7.69
C PHE A 383 -9.54 15.05 -6.54
N ALA A 384 -8.83 13.98 -6.88
CA ALA A 384 -8.03 13.24 -5.93
C ALA A 384 -6.70 13.97 -5.70
N ILE A 385 -6.35 14.14 -4.43
CA ILE A 385 -5.12 14.79 -3.99
C ILE A 385 -4.49 13.88 -2.95
N VAL A 386 -3.17 13.67 -3.02
CA VAL A 386 -2.47 12.96 -1.96
C VAL A 386 -2.48 13.82 -0.70
N ASN A 387 -2.93 13.25 0.42
CA ASN A 387 -3.01 13.97 1.68
C ASN A 387 -1.61 14.33 2.17
N PRO A 388 -1.25 15.62 2.31
CA PRO A 388 0.08 16.03 2.76
C PRO A 388 0.44 15.47 4.13
N ARG A 389 -0.55 15.32 5.03
CA ARG A 389 -0.35 14.74 6.38
C ARG A 389 0.08 13.27 6.34
N ARG A 390 -0.09 12.60 5.20
CA ARG A 390 0.24 11.20 5.00
C ARG A 390 1.49 10.99 4.14
N TYR A 391 2.21 12.04 3.74
CA TYR A 391 3.41 11.88 2.92
C TYR A 391 4.48 10.99 3.55
N ALA A 392 4.66 11.09 4.88
CA ALA A 392 5.57 10.22 5.62
C ALA A 392 5.17 8.74 5.62
N LEU A 393 3.88 8.41 5.41
CA LEU A 393 3.40 7.03 5.34
C LEU A 393 3.57 6.40 3.96
N ILE A 394 3.73 7.20 2.91
CA ILE A 394 3.87 6.69 1.54
C ILE A 394 5.06 5.72 1.42
N PRO A 395 6.29 6.04 1.87
CA PRO A 395 7.40 5.06 1.76
C PRO A 395 7.20 3.82 2.64
N GLU A 396 6.38 3.90 3.69
CA GLU A 396 6.11 2.84 4.65
C GLU A 396 5.06 1.82 4.15
N VAL A 397 4.34 2.11 3.07
CA VAL A 397 3.35 1.16 2.53
C VAL A 397 3.98 0.38 1.38
N ALA A 398 3.88 -0.95 1.42
CA ALA A 398 4.31 -1.83 0.33
C ALA A 398 3.33 -1.73 -0.84
N TRP A 399 3.47 -0.68 -1.65
CA TRP A 399 2.65 -0.42 -2.83
C TRP A 399 2.96 -1.37 -3.98
N SER A 400 1.93 -1.77 -4.72
CA SER A 400 2.10 -2.39 -6.03
C SER A 400 2.44 -1.32 -7.08
N ARG A 401 3.05 -1.73 -8.19
CA ARG A 401 3.46 -0.81 -9.25
C ARG A 401 2.33 0.13 -9.74
N PRO A 402 1.10 -0.33 -10.04
CA PRO A 402 0.01 0.57 -10.44
C PRO A 402 -0.39 1.58 -9.35
N GLU A 403 -0.29 1.19 -8.07
CA GLU A 403 -0.58 2.08 -6.94
C GLU A 403 0.51 3.15 -6.80
N GLN A 404 1.78 2.79 -7.01
CA GLN A 404 2.90 3.74 -7.03
C GLN A 404 2.78 4.73 -8.19
N GLU A 405 2.47 4.25 -9.40
CA GLU A 405 2.27 5.10 -10.58
C GLU A 405 1.11 6.09 -10.37
N LEU A 406 0.01 5.63 -9.76
CA LEU A 406 -1.10 6.49 -9.36
C LEU A 406 -0.65 7.59 -8.36
N LEU A 407 0.05 7.20 -7.29
CA LEU A 407 0.54 8.15 -6.29
C LEU A 407 1.53 9.17 -6.89
N VAL A 408 2.46 8.73 -7.74
CA VAL A 408 3.40 9.62 -8.44
C VAL A 408 2.65 10.61 -9.33
N THR A 409 1.63 10.14 -10.06
CA THR A 409 0.78 11.01 -10.88
C THR A 409 0.08 12.07 -10.03
N LEU A 410 -0.55 11.64 -8.93
CA LEU A 410 -1.31 12.53 -8.05
C LEU A 410 -0.43 13.49 -7.23
N ARG A 411 0.82 13.12 -6.94
CA ARG A 411 1.80 14.03 -6.31
C ARG A 411 2.27 15.14 -7.27
N ARG A 412 2.32 14.86 -8.58
CA ARG A 412 2.68 15.87 -9.58
C ARG A 412 1.55 16.85 -9.83
N LYS A 413 0.32 16.35 -9.90
CA LYS A 413 -0.86 17.16 -10.18
C LYS A 413 -2.13 16.47 -9.66
N PRO A 414 -3.01 17.20 -8.96
CA PRO A 414 -4.36 16.74 -8.69
C PRO A 414 -5.10 16.33 -9.97
N GLU A 415 -5.75 15.17 -9.96
CA GLU A 415 -6.51 14.69 -11.12
C GLU A 415 -7.94 14.34 -10.73
N ARG A 416 -8.87 14.57 -11.66
CA ARG A 416 -10.28 14.21 -11.44
C ARG A 416 -10.43 12.71 -11.42
N LEU A 417 -11.30 12.21 -10.54
CA LEU A 417 -11.60 10.78 -10.46
C LEU A 417 -12.06 10.19 -11.80
N GLU A 418 -12.85 10.93 -12.58
CA GLU A 418 -13.28 10.48 -13.91
C GLU A 418 -12.12 10.24 -14.88
N ASN A 419 -11.09 11.09 -14.82
CA ASN A 419 -9.91 11.00 -15.68
C ASN A 419 -9.03 9.84 -15.25
N LEU A 420 -8.84 9.66 -13.94
CA LEU A 420 -8.06 8.55 -13.39
C LEU A 420 -8.64 7.20 -13.82
N VAL A 421 -9.96 7.03 -13.72
CA VAL A 421 -10.63 5.79 -14.13
C VAL A 421 -10.53 5.60 -15.64
N ARG A 422 -10.80 6.62 -16.45
CA ARG A 422 -10.77 6.51 -17.92
C ARG A 422 -9.36 6.26 -18.48
N GLY A 423 -8.33 6.80 -17.85
CA GLY A 423 -6.95 6.72 -18.31
C GLY A 423 -6.19 5.48 -17.84
N SER A 424 -6.78 4.64 -16.98
CA SER A 424 -6.08 3.51 -16.39
C SER A 424 -6.07 2.28 -17.29
N THR A 425 -4.92 1.60 -17.32
CA THR A 425 -4.79 0.25 -17.89
C THR A 425 -5.19 -0.84 -16.90
N ALA A 426 -5.26 -0.52 -15.60
CA ALA A 426 -5.80 -1.40 -14.58
C ALA A 426 -7.32 -1.37 -14.70
N GLY A 427 -7.96 -2.51 -14.95
CA GLY A 427 -9.41 -2.58 -15.16
C GLY A 427 -10.19 -1.80 -14.08
N ASP A 428 -11.20 -1.05 -14.51
CA ASP A 428 -11.92 -0.01 -13.76
C ASP A 428 -12.24 -0.39 -12.31
N MET A 429 -12.58 -1.66 -12.07
CA MET A 429 -12.92 -2.17 -10.74
C MET A 429 -11.76 -2.08 -9.74
N ARG A 430 -10.56 -2.51 -10.15
CA ARG A 430 -9.41 -2.60 -9.26
C ARG A 430 -8.92 -1.19 -8.92
N LEU A 431 -8.84 -0.30 -9.92
CA LEU A 431 -8.47 1.08 -9.67
C LEU A 431 -9.49 1.79 -8.77
N ALA A 432 -10.79 1.58 -9.01
CA ALA A 432 -11.83 2.16 -8.18
C ALA A 432 -11.74 1.66 -6.72
N ALA A 433 -11.50 0.37 -6.50
CA ALA A 433 -11.24 -0.17 -5.16
C ALA A 433 -9.98 0.43 -4.51
N THR A 434 -8.89 0.60 -5.27
CA THR A 434 -7.66 1.26 -4.82
C THR A 434 -7.93 2.71 -4.40
N ILE A 435 -8.61 3.50 -5.22
CA ILE A 435 -8.95 4.89 -4.91
C ILE A 435 -9.81 4.96 -3.64
N LEU A 436 -10.85 4.11 -3.54
CA LEU A 436 -11.70 4.07 -2.35
C LEU A 436 -10.90 3.68 -1.10
N ALA A 437 -9.99 2.71 -1.20
CA ALA A 437 -9.16 2.30 -0.08
C ALA A 437 -8.19 3.42 0.36
N MET A 438 -7.58 4.13 -0.59
CA MET A 438 -6.71 5.27 -0.28
C MET A 438 -7.50 6.43 0.33
N VAL A 439 -8.75 6.66 -0.07
CA VAL A 439 -9.63 7.66 0.56
C VAL A 439 -10.06 7.21 1.95
N GLU A 440 -10.44 5.95 2.13
CA GLU A 440 -10.84 5.41 3.43
C GLU A 440 -9.68 5.38 4.44
N THR A 441 -8.43 5.28 3.97
CA THR A 441 -7.20 5.36 4.78
C THR A 441 -6.63 6.78 4.88
N ASP A 442 -7.36 7.78 4.38
CA ASP A 442 -6.98 9.19 4.41
C ASP A 442 -5.67 9.51 3.65
N ILE A 443 -5.18 8.58 2.81
CA ILE A 443 -4.02 8.75 1.93
C ILE A 443 -4.37 9.68 0.76
N LEU A 444 -5.62 9.62 0.29
CA LEU A 444 -6.17 10.56 -0.67
C LEU A 444 -7.31 11.38 -0.06
N ILE A 445 -7.32 12.68 -0.35
CA ILE A 445 -8.44 13.59 -0.11
C ILE A 445 -9.15 13.83 -1.44
N LEU A 446 -10.49 13.91 -1.42
CA LEU A 446 -11.29 14.28 -2.57
C LEU A 446 -11.81 15.71 -2.40
N ASN A 447 -11.44 16.61 -3.31
CA ASN A 447 -11.82 18.03 -3.23
C ASN A 447 -12.44 18.53 -4.55
N LYS A 448 -13.30 19.56 -4.48
CA LYS A 448 -13.93 20.18 -5.65
C LYS A 448 -12.95 21.07 -6.44
N LEU A 449 -11.91 21.60 -5.79
CA LEU A 449 -10.94 22.50 -6.39
C LEU A 449 -9.51 22.02 -6.10
N PRO A 450 -8.64 21.93 -7.13
CA PRO A 450 -7.27 21.44 -6.99
C PRO A 450 -6.28 22.41 -6.31
N GLY A 451 -6.76 23.48 -5.67
CA GLY A 451 -5.92 24.51 -5.04
C GLY A 451 -6.16 24.76 -3.55
N LEU A 452 -7.06 24.00 -2.91
CA LEU A 452 -7.40 24.14 -1.49
C LEU A 452 -7.04 22.85 -0.74
N THR A 453 -5.79 22.40 -0.80
CA THR A 453 -5.26 21.61 0.31
C THR A 453 -5.00 22.56 1.46
N GLN A 454 -6.06 22.85 2.24
CA GLN A 454 -5.92 23.44 3.56
C GLN A 454 -4.88 22.61 4.33
N GLY A 455 -3.68 23.15 4.50
CA GLY A 455 -2.60 22.49 5.24
C GLY A 455 -1.26 22.32 4.53
N ASP A 456 -1.07 22.81 3.30
CA ASP A 456 0.27 23.04 2.73
C ASP A 456 0.57 24.55 2.67
N PRO A 457 1.25 25.11 3.70
CA PRO A 457 1.55 26.53 3.78
C PRO A 457 2.40 27.04 2.59
N GLU A 458 3.27 26.20 2.02
CA GLU A 458 4.14 26.59 0.89
C GLU A 458 3.36 26.65 -0.42
N ALA A 459 2.43 25.71 -0.65
CA ALA A 459 1.53 25.79 -1.80
C ALA A 459 0.65 27.04 -1.72
N GLN A 460 0.14 27.36 -0.53
CA GLN A 460 -0.67 28.55 -0.31
C GLN A 460 0.15 29.84 -0.50
N ALA A 461 1.41 29.89 -0.03
CA ALA A 461 2.32 31.01 -0.27
C ALA A 461 2.60 31.24 -1.76
N ARG A 462 2.89 30.17 -2.52
CA ARG A 462 3.04 30.26 -4.00
C ARG A 462 1.78 30.81 -4.66
N ARG A 463 0.61 30.33 -4.22
CA ARG A 463 -0.68 30.79 -4.72
C ARG A 463 -0.93 32.28 -4.46
N VAL A 464 -0.59 32.77 -3.26
CA VAL A 464 -0.62 34.20 -2.91
C VAL A 464 0.29 35.00 -3.83
N HIS A 465 1.55 34.58 -3.98
CA HIS A 465 2.54 35.27 -4.80
C HIS A 465 2.10 35.37 -6.28
N GLU A 466 1.66 34.27 -6.87
CA GLU A 466 1.17 34.24 -8.25
C GLU A 466 -0.05 35.13 -8.46
N LYS A 467 -0.94 35.22 -7.47
CA LYS A 467 -2.13 36.06 -7.53
C LYS A 467 -1.75 37.53 -7.38
N ALA A 468 -0.89 37.87 -6.41
CA ALA A 468 -0.39 39.22 -6.16
C ALA A 468 0.29 39.81 -7.41
N ALA A 469 1.07 39.01 -8.14
CA ALA A 469 1.72 39.42 -9.38
C ALA A 469 0.74 39.80 -10.51
N LYS A 470 -0.50 39.29 -10.49
CA LYS A 470 -1.48 39.44 -11.57
C LYS A 470 -2.58 40.46 -11.28
N VAL A 471 -2.95 40.68 -10.02
CA VAL A 471 -4.14 41.47 -9.67
C VAL A 471 -4.09 42.93 -10.14
N GLY A 472 -2.91 43.52 -10.34
CA GLY A 472 -2.77 44.89 -10.86
C GLY A 472 -3.06 45.05 -12.36
N GLN A 473 -3.08 43.95 -13.13
CA GLN A 473 -3.26 43.97 -14.59
C GLN A 473 -4.58 43.32 -15.05
N GLN A 474 -5.34 42.78 -14.10
CA GLN A 474 -6.50 41.94 -14.35
C GLN A 474 -7.81 42.73 -14.23
N SER A 475 -8.82 42.36 -15.03
CA SER A 475 -10.17 42.90 -14.85
C SER A 475 -10.78 42.42 -13.53
N ALA A 476 -11.86 43.07 -13.06
CA ALA A 476 -12.54 42.61 -11.85
C ALA A 476 -13.05 41.15 -11.97
N PHE A 477 -13.41 40.70 -13.18
CA PHE A 477 -13.79 39.30 -13.42
C PHE A 477 -12.59 38.35 -13.29
N ASP A 478 -11.42 38.74 -13.80
CA ASP A 478 -10.19 37.93 -13.73
C ASP A 478 -9.65 37.85 -12.29
N VAL A 479 -9.69 38.96 -11.54
CA VAL A 479 -9.34 38.99 -10.12
C VAL A 479 -10.24 38.03 -9.33
N MET A 480 -11.54 38.03 -9.63
CA MET A 480 -12.53 37.12 -9.03
C MET A 480 -12.46 35.69 -9.58
N GLU A 481 -11.69 35.42 -10.62
CA GLU A 481 -11.58 34.12 -11.30
C GLU A 481 -12.93 33.62 -11.82
N LEU A 482 -13.70 34.55 -12.36
CA LEU A 482 -15.02 34.31 -12.93
C LEU A 482 -15.02 34.62 -14.41
N HIS A 483 -15.81 33.88 -15.17
CA HIS A 483 -16.13 34.29 -16.53
C HIS A 483 -17.02 35.55 -16.50
N TRP A 484 -16.84 36.48 -17.43
CA TRP A 484 -17.60 37.74 -17.48
C TRP A 484 -19.14 37.59 -17.60
N ILE A 485 -19.65 36.40 -17.97
CA ILE A 485 -21.09 36.06 -18.02
C ILE A 485 -21.60 35.38 -16.75
N CYS A 486 -20.85 35.44 -15.65
CA CYS A 486 -21.25 34.86 -14.37
C CYS A 486 -22.53 35.50 -13.82
N THR A 487 -23.25 34.72 -13.00
CA THR A 487 -24.43 35.16 -12.25
C THR A 487 -24.04 35.80 -10.92
N GLN A 488 -24.94 36.59 -10.33
CA GLN A 488 -24.78 37.13 -8.97
C GLN A 488 -24.44 36.06 -7.92
N GLU A 489 -25.16 34.93 -7.91
CA GLU A 489 -24.88 33.83 -6.97
C GLU A 489 -23.47 33.26 -7.15
N ALA A 490 -22.98 33.14 -8.39
CA ALA A 490 -21.62 32.69 -8.65
C ALA A 490 -20.57 33.71 -8.16
N ILE A 491 -20.86 35.00 -8.28
CA ILE A 491 -20.01 36.09 -7.77
C ILE A 491 -19.90 36.01 -6.25
N GLU A 492 -21.02 35.88 -5.54
CA GLU A 492 -21.06 35.80 -4.07
C GLU A 492 -20.39 34.54 -3.54
N ALA A 493 -20.69 33.39 -4.15
CA ALA A 493 -20.06 32.13 -3.78
C ALA A 493 -18.54 32.17 -3.97
N ARG A 494 -18.07 32.75 -5.08
CA ARG A 494 -16.62 32.85 -5.35
C ARG A 494 -15.95 33.87 -4.44
N PHE A 495 -16.60 34.99 -4.13
CA PHE A 495 -16.10 35.96 -3.15
C PHE A 495 -15.85 35.30 -1.79
N LYS A 496 -16.85 34.59 -1.27
CA LYS A 496 -16.72 33.86 0.00
C LYS A 496 -15.58 32.84 -0.05
N SER A 497 -15.52 32.05 -1.11
CA SER A 497 -14.45 31.06 -1.30
C SER A 497 -13.06 31.69 -1.36
N LEU A 498 -12.90 32.87 -1.98
CA LEU A 498 -11.60 33.56 -2.05
C LEU A 498 -11.21 34.16 -0.69
N LEU A 499 -12.17 34.64 0.11
CA LEU A 499 -11.88 35.09 1.47
C LEU A 499 -11.42 33.94 2.38
N GLU A 500 -12.01 32.75 2.21
CA GLU A 500 -11.59 31.54 2.93
C GLU A 500 -10.22 31.02 2.42
N GLU A 501 -9.98 31.07 1.10
CA GLU A 501 -8.72 30.65 0.47
C GLU A 501 -7.55 31.55 0.93
N PHE A 502 -7.78 32.86 1.01
CA PHE A 502 -6.76 33.86 1.37
C PHE A 502 -6.85 34.31 2.83
N ASP A 503 -7.37 33.46 3.72
CA ASP A 503 -7.41 33.74 5.16
C ASP A 503 -5.99 33.92 5.73
N PRO A 504 -5.64 35.08 6.32
CA PRO A 504 -4.33 35.32 6.90
C PRO A 504 -3.92 34.28 7.96
N GLY A 505 -4.89 33.68 8.65
CA GLY A 505 -4.62 32.66 9.68
C GLY A 505 -4.14 31.31 9.11
N ALA A 506 -4.31 31.06 7.82
CA ALA A 506 -3.94 29.82 7.16
C ALA A 506 -2.57 29.88 6.45
N LEU A 507 -1.90 31.04 6.46
CA LEU A 507 -0.65 31.30 5.74
C LEU A 507 0.58 31.21 6.64
N PRO A 508 1.78 30.94 6.08
CA PRO A 508 3.04 31.13 6.80
C PRO A 508 3.18 32.55 7.35
N ASP A 509 3.77 32.69 8.53
CA ASP A 509 3.98 33.99 9.19
C ASP A 509 5.15 34.81 8.58
N GLU A 510 5.24 34.84 7.26
CA GLU A 510 6.29 35.57 6.53
C GLU A 510 5.82 36.99 6.19
N PRO A 511 6.64 38.04 6.44
CA PRO A 511 6.25 39.43 6.16
C PRO A 511 5.89 39.69 4.70
N THR A 512 6.63 39.08 3.77
CA THR A 512 6.41 39.19 2.32
C THR A 512 5.07 38.59 1.91
N ILE A 513 4.79 37.35 2.33
CA ILE A 513 3.54 36.65 2.04
C ILE A 513 2.35 37.38 2.66
N ARG A 514 2.48 37.94 3.87
CA ARG A 514 1.43 38.76 4.50
C ARG A 514 1.09 40.00 3.67
N ALA A 515 2.10 40.74 3.22
CA ALA A 515 1.91 41.94 2.41
C ALA A 515 1.27 41.62 1.04
N GLU A 516 1.73 40.54 0.40
CA GLU A 516 1.15 40.06 -0.86
C GLU A 516 -0.29 39.58 -0.68
N ASN A 517 -0.58 38.86 0.40
CA ASN A 517 -1.93 38.40 0.69
C ASN A 517 -2.89 39.56 0.99
N GLU A 518 -2.43 40.58 1.72
CA GLU A 518 -3.20 41.80 1.94
C GLU A 518 -3.54 42.50 0.61
N LEU A 519 -2.58 42.58 -0.30
CA LEU A 519 -2.76 43.12 -1.64
C LEU A 519 -3.83 42.30 -2.41
N VAL A 520 -3.74 40.97 -2.38
CA VAL A 520 -4.72 40.07 -3.01
C VAL A 520 -6.11 40.24 -2.41
N LEU A 521 -6.25 40.23 -1.08
CA LEU A 521 -7.54 40.38 -0.39
C LEU A 521 -8.19 41.74 -0.70
N ASN A 522 -7.40 42.81 -0.73
CA ASN A 522 -7.89 44.14 -1.08
C ASN A 522 -8.35 44.19 -2.54
N ALA A 523 -7.59 43.58 -3.47
CA ALA A 523 -7.99 43.46 -4.86
C ALA A 523 -9.28 42.64 -5.03
N VAL A 524 -9.42 41.51 -4.33
CA VAL A 524 -10.64 40.67 -4.34
C VAL A 524 -11.85 41.45 -3.83
N LYS A 525 -11.72 42.18 -2.72
CA LYS A 525 -12.79 43.02 -2.17
C LYS A 525 -13.19 44.14 -3.13
N ALA A 526 -12.21 44.81 -3.75
CA ALA A 526 -12.45 45.87 -4.73
C ALA A 526 -13.13 45.32 -6.00
N ALA A 527 -12.66 44.19 -6.51
CA ALA A 527 -13.25 43.52 -7.66
C ALA A 527 -14.70 43.09 -7.39
N TYR A 528 -14.97 42.47 -6.23
CA TYR A 528 -16.34 42.16 -5.80
C TYR A 528 -17.21 43.42 -5.72
N ALA A 529 -16.72 44.50 -5.10
CA ALA A 529 -17.48 45.75 -5.03
C ALA A 529 -17.81 46.34 -6.42
N ALA A 530 -16.91 46.19 -7.40
CA ALA A 530 -17.11 46.66 -8.77
C ALA A 530 -18.14 45.84 -9.55
N ILE A 531 -18.28 44.54 -9.26
CA ILE A 531 -19.16 43.64 -10.03
C ILE A 531 -20.36 43.11 -9.25
N LYS A 532 -20.53 43.42 -7.95
CA LYS A 532 -21.68 42.92 -7.16
C LYS A 532 -23.01 43.56 -7.56
N ASP A 533 -22.99 44.77 -8.09
CA ASP A 533 -24.20 45.48 -8.54
C ASP A 533 -24.44 45.19 -10.02
N ALA A 534 -25.69 44.92 -10.38
CA ALA A 534 -26.04 44.53 -11.75
C ALA A 534 -25.73 45.65 -12.76
N ALA A 535 -26.07 46.90 -12.45
CA ALA A 535 -25.84 48.02 -13.37
C ALA A 535 -24.34 48.32 -13.52
N ALA A 536 -23.58 48.32 -12.41
CA ALA A 536 -22.13 48.49 -12.44
C ALA A 536 -21.44 47.37 -13.26
N ARG A 537 -21.87 46.12 -13.06
CA ARG A 537 -21.36 44.96 -13.79
C ARG A 537 -21.66 45.05 -15.29
N GLN A 538 -22.84 45.55 -15.69
CA GLN A 538 -23.16 45.80 -17.09
C GLN A 538 -22.30 46.89 -17.72
N ALA A 539 -22.13 48.01 -17.02
CA ALA A 539 -21.26 49.10 -17.46
C ALA A 539 -19.82 48.60 -17.65
N LEU A 540 -19.30 47.79 -16.72
CA LEU A 540 -17.97 47.21 -16.83
C LEU A 540 -17.84 46.25 -18.03
N ARG A 541 -18.85 45.41 -18.29
CA ARG A 541 -18.87 44.54 -19.48
C ARG A 541 -18.80 45.36 -20.77
N ALA A 542 -19.59 46.43 -20.87
CA ALA A 542 -19.58 47.31 -22.04
C ALA A 542 -18.25 48.06 -22.23
N GLN A 543 -17.47 48.26 -21.16
CA GLN A 543 -16.12 48.83 -21.25
C GLN A 543 -15.09 47.81 -21.72
N LEU A 544 -15.22 46.55 -21.30
CA LEU A 544 -14.23 45.49 -21.54
C LEU A 544 -14.44 44.74 -22.87
N PHE A 545 -15.67 44.70 -23.38
CA PHE A 545 -16.05 43.85 -24.51
C PHE A 545 -16.87 44.61 -25.55
N ASP A 546 -16.67 44.25 -26.81
CA ASP A 546 -17.43 44.82 -27.92
C ASP A 546 -18.92 44.47 -27.85
N ALA A 547 -19.76 45.43 -28.24
CA ALA A 547 -21.22 45.26 -28.22
C ALA A 547 -21.68 44.05 -29.04
N GLU A 548 -21.03 43.76 -30.17
CA GLU A 548 -21.34 42.60 -31.01
C GLU A 548 -21.09 41.27 -30.28
N LEU A 549 -20.01 41.16 -29.51
CA LEU A 549 -19.70 39.97 -28.72
C LEU A 549 -20.74 39.75 -27.62
N ILE A 550 -21.17 40.84 -26.96
CA ILE A 550 -22.22 40.79 -25.93
C ILE A 550 -23.53 40.31 -26.56
N GLN A 551 -23.93 40.87 -27.71
CA GLN A 551 -25.16 40.48 -28.40
C GLN A 551 -25.11 39.03 -28.91
N GLY A 552 -24.00 38.61 -29.51
CA GLY A 552 -23.81 37.22 -29.94
C GLY A 552 -23.91 36.23 -28.77
N THR A 553 -23.34 36.59 -27.61
CA THR A 553 -23.41 35.78 -26.40
C THR A 553 -24.84 35.68 -25.84
N ARG A 554 -25.61 36.77 -25.88
CA ARG A 554 -27.03 36.76 -25.49
C ARG A 554 -27.83 35.79 -26.35
N ALA A 555 -27.70 35.88 -27.67
CA ALA A 555 -28.38 35.00 -28.62
C ALA A 555 -28.01 33.53 -28.39
N LEU A 556 -26.72 33.24 -28.15
CA LEU A 556 -26.24 31.90 -27.86
C LEU A 556 -26.84 31.33 -26.57
N LEU A 557 -26.81 32.10 -25.46
CA LEU A 557 -27.36 31.66 -24.17
C LEU A 557 -28.86 31.39 -24.27
N LEU A 558 -29.60 32.23 -25.01
CA LEU A 558 -31.03 32.02 -25.26
C LEU A 558 -31.28 30.72 -26.04
N SER A 559 -30.53 30.48 -27.12
CA SER A 559 -30.63 29.25 -27.91
C SER A 559 -30.36 28.02 -27.06
N ARG A 560 -29.24 28.01 -26.31
CA ARG A 560 -28.86 26.91 -25.42
C ARG A 560 -29.88 26.66 -24.31
N GLY A 561 -30.43 27.74 -23.74
CA GLY A 561 -31.52 27.65 -22.77
C GLY A 561 -32.75 26.96 -23.34
N LYS A 562 -33.20 27.38 -24.54
CA LYS A 562 -34.36 26.79 -25.23
C LYS A 562 -34.11 25.32 -25.63
N GLU A 563 -32.92 25.00 -26.13
CA GLU A 563 -32.51 23.61 -26.42
C GLU A 563 -32.56 22.72 -25.18
N ALA A 564 -32.02 23.18 -24.05
CA ALA A 564 -32.05 22.44 -22.78
C ALA A 564 -33.49 22.25 -22.25
N MET A 565 -34.35 23.27 -22.40
CA MET A 565 -35.77 23.14 -22.07
C MET A 565 -36.47 22.08 -22.94
N ALA A 566 -36.19 22.05 -24.25
CA ALA A 566 -36.75 21.04 -25.16
C ALA A 566 -36.27 19.62 -24.81
N ALA A 567 -35.04 19.49 -24.32
CA ALA A 567 -34.49 18.24 -23.79
C ALA A 567 -35.02 17.86 -22.38
N ASN A 568 -35.84 18.72 -21.77
CA ASN A 568 -36.32 18.59 -20.39
C ASN A 568 -35.18 18.53 -19.34
N ASP A 569 -34.05 19.18 -19.63
CA ASP A 569 -32.91 19.36 -18.71
C ASP A 569 -33.06 20.70 -17.97
N LYS A 570 -33.80 20.66 -16.86
CA LYS A 570 -34.11 21.85 -16.06
C LYS A 570 -32.87 22.59 -15.59
N LEU A 571 -31.85 21.88 -15.13
CA LEU A 571 -30.68 22.49 -14.48
C LEU A 571 -29.89 23.32 -15.50
N MET A 572 -29.59 22.73 -16.66
CA MET A 572 -28.89 23.42 -17.74
C MET A 572 -29.69 24.60 -18.30
N ALA A 573 -31.01 24.43 -18.45
CA ALA A 573 -31.88 25.50 -18.93
C ALA A 573 -31.87 26.72 -17.98
N VAL A 574 -32.07 26.48 -16.68
CA VAL A 574 -32.04 27.55 -15.66
C VAL A 574 -30.66 28.21 -15.60
N GLU A 575 -29.57 27.44 -15.69
CA GLU A 575 -28.21 27.99 -15.66
C GLU A 575 -27.95 28.95 -16.83
N HIS A 576 -28.24 28.55 -18.07
CA HIS A 576 -28.02 29.40 -19.24
C HIS A 576 -28.91 30.65 -19.24
N LEU A 577 -30.18 30.50 -18.88
CA LEU A 577 -31.14 31.60 -18.87
C LEU A 577 -30.92 32.55 -17.71
N ALA A 578 -30.45 32.09 -16.55
CA ALA A 578 -30.04 32.95 -15.45
C ALA A 578 -28.85 33.83 -15.84
N ARG A 579 -27.84 33.27 -16.52
CA ARG A 579 -26.72 34.06 -17.07
C ARG A 579 -27.20 35.07 -18.11
N LEU A 580 -28.18 34.70 -18.94
CA LEU A 580 -28.77 35.62 -19.92
C LEU A 580 -29.49 36.79 -19.24
N VAL A 581 -30.37 36.51 -18.27
CA VAL A 581 -31.06 37.56 -17.49
C VAL A 581 -30.04 38.46 -16.80
N ASP A 582 -28.97 37.88 -16.26
CA ASP A 582 -27.94 38.69 -15.60
C ASP A 582 -27.07 39.48 -16.59
N LEU A 583 -27.02 39.06 -17.86
CA LEU A 583 -26.35 39.75 -18.96
C LEU A 583 -27.27 40.80 -19.64
N ALA A 584 -28.59 40.64 -19.56
CA ALA A 584 -29.56 41.55 -20.13
C ALA A 584 -30.84 41.60 -19.26
N PRO A 585 -30.80 42.31 -18.13
CA PRO A 585 -31.86 42.26 -17.12
C PRO A 585 -33.19 42.85 -17.60
N GLU A 586 -33.15 43.71 -18.63
CA GLU A 586 -34.32 44.35 -19.22
C GLU A 586 -34.88 43.57 -20.43
N ASP A 587 -34.31 42.42 -20.79
CA ASP A 587 -34.77 41.60 -21.91
C ASP A 587 -36.00 40.76 -21.50
N PRO A 588 -37.20 41.10 -22.00
CA PRO A 588 -38.42 40.40 -21.60
C PRO A 588 -38.41 38.93 -22.04
N GLU A 589 -37.77 38.61 -23.17
CA GLU A 589 -37.71 37.24 -23.67
C GLU A 589 -36.84 36.36 -22.75
N ALA A 590 -35.74 36.91 -22.21
CA ALA A 590 -34.90 36.21 -21.25
C ALA A 590 -35.64 35.91 -19.94
N LEU A 591 -36.37 36.89 -19.42
CA LEU A 591 -37.15 36.77 -18.18
C LEU A 591 -38.26 35.73 -18.32
N ASP A 592 -39.02 35.77 -19.43
CA ASP A 592 -40.09 34.81 -19.70
C ASP A 592 -39.53 33.39 -19.90
N ALA A 593 -38.42 33.25 -20.62
CA ALA A 593 -37.75 31.97 -20.80
C ALA A 593 -37.27 31.38 -19.47
N LEU A 594 -36.63 32.18 -18.59
CA LEU A 594 -36.18 31.72 -17.28
C LEU A 594 -37.37 31.29 -16.39
N LYS A 595 -38.47 32.04 -16.42
CA LYS A 595 -39.71 31.68 -15.71
C LYS A 595 -40.30 30.36 -16.22
N ALA A 596 -40.26 30.13 -17.53
CA ALA A 596 -40.71 28.87 -18.12
C ALA A 596 -39.78 27.69 -17.75
N ALA A 597 -38.46 27.90 -17.78
CA ALA A 597 -37.47 26.88 -17.40
C ALA A 597 -37.59 26.47 -15.91
N THR A 598 -37.80 27.43 -15.02
CA THR A 598 -37.98 27.16 -13.58
C THR A 598 -39.26 26.38 -13.27
N ALA A 599 -40.29 26.50 -14.12
CA ALA A 599 -41.55 25.74 -14.02
C ALA A 599 -41.45 24.28 -14.50
N LEU A 600 -40.34 23.88 -15.16
CA LEU A 600 -40.14 22.49 -15.56
C LEU A 600 -40.07 21.56 -14.34
N LYS A 601 -40.62 20.35 -14.48
CA LYS A 601 -40.53 19.30 -13.46
C LYS A 601 -39.18 18.59 -13.60
N LEU A 602 -38.49 18.38 -12.48
CA LEU A 602 -37.32 17.50 -12.42
C LEU A 602 -37.77 16.07 -12.77
N LYS A 603 -37.09 15.46 -13.75
CA LYS A 603 -37.29 14.06 -14.11
C LYS A 603 -36.62 13.14 -13.10
#